data_AF-E1VMV6-F1
#
_entry.id   AF-E1VMV6-F1
#
_cell.length_a   1.000
_cell.length_b   1.000
_cell.length_c   1.000
_cell.angle_alpha   90.00
_cell.angle_beta   90.00
_cell.angle_gamma   90.00
#
_symmetry.space_group_name_H-M   'P 1'
#
loop_
_entity.id
_entity.type
_entity.pdbx_description
1 polymer ?
#
loop_
_entity_poly.entity_id
_entity_poly.type
_entity_poly.pdbx_seq_one_letter_code
_entity_poly.pdbx_strand_id
1 'polypeptide(L)' 'MEEGLTVRKTIDCLIATYCIESKISLLHSDRDFDAFAKHLGLKLALNP' A
#
# COMPACT_ATOMS: atom_id res chain seq x y z
N MET A 1 -21.05 2.62 5.94
CA MET A 1 -21.56 2.52 4.55
C MET A 1 -20.78 1.41 3.91
N GLU A 2 -21.45 0.39 3.40
CA GLU A 2 -20.79 -0.71 2.68
C GLU A 2 -20.14 -0.14 1.42
N GLU A 3 -18.81 -0.10 1.40
CA GLU A 3 -18.05 0.15 0.19
C GLU A 3 -18.27 -1.07 -0.71
N GLY A 4 -19.21 -0.95 -1.65
CA GLY A 4 -19.56 -2.03 -2.58
C GLY A 4 -18.30 -2.70 -3.12
N LEU A 5 -18.24 -4.04 -3.03
CA LEU A 5 -17.15 -4.94 -3.41
C LEU A 5 -16.22 -4.33 -4.48
N THR A 6 -15.29 -3.48 -4.06
CA THR A 6 -14.45 -2.73 -4.97
C THR A 6 -13.13 -3.47 -5.07
N VAL A 7 -12.63 -3.67 -6.29
CA VAL A 7 -11.36 -4.36 -6.59
C VAL A 7 -10.13 -3.57 -6.07
N ARG A 8 -10.33 -2.63 -5.13
CA ARG A 8 -9.30 -1.79 -4.51
C ARG A 8 -8.17 -2.64 -3.91
N LYS A 9 -8.51 -3.71 -3.19
CA LYS A 9 -7.50 -4.59 -2.58
C LYS A 9 -6.52 -5.21 -3.57
N THR A 10 -6.95 -5.55 -4.79
CA THR A 10 -6.04 -6.07 -5.83
C THR A 10 -5.10 -4.98 -6.34
N ILE A 11 -5.63 -3.77 -6.50
CA ILE A 11 -4.85 -2.60 -6.93
C ILE A 11 -3.84 -2.20 -5.85
N ASP A 12 -4.20 -2.26 -4.57
CA ASP A 12 -3.29 -1.96 -3.46
C ASP A 12 -2.10 -2.91 -3.43
N CYS A 13 -2.34 -4.20 -3.66
CA CYS A 13 -1.27 -5.19 -3.84
C CYS A 13 -0.36 -4.82 -5.02
N LEU A 14 -0.94 -4.46 -6.18
CA LEU A 14 -0.16 -4.09 -7.37
C LEU A 14 0.72 -2.85 -7.11
N ILE A 15 0.16 -1.81 -6.49
CA ILE A 15 0.88 -0.59 -6.13
C ILE A 15 2.00 -0.92 -5.14
N ALA A 16 1.71 -1.66 -4.07
CA ALA A 16 2.69 -2.03 -3.06
C ALA A 16 3.84 -2.86 -3.67
N THR A 17 3.53 -3.87 -4.48
CA THR A 17 4.54 -4.69 -5.18
C THR A 17 5.41 -3.82 -6.10
N TYR A 18 4.82 -2.93 -6.89
CA TYR A 18 5.59 -2.05 -7.76
C TYR A 18 6.54 -1.15 -6.97
N CYS A 19 6.09 -0.56 -5.86
CA CYS A 19 6.92 0.28 -5.01
C CYS A 19 8.07 -0.50 -4.35
N ILE A 20 7.80 -1.73 -3.87
CA ILE A 20 8.81 -2.64 -3.30
C ILE A 20 9.88 -2.99 -4.35
N GLU A 21 9.45 -3.48 -5.50
CA GLU A 21 10.36 -3.89 -6.60
C GLU A 21 11.19 -2.71 -7.11
N SER A 22 10.57 -1.55 -7.27
CA SER A 22 11.23 -0.32 -7.74
C SER A 22 12.03 0.40 -6.64
N LYS A 23 11.96 -0.09 -5.39
CA LYS A 23 12.61 0.49 -4.20
C LYS A 23 12.26 1.97 -3.93
N ILE A 24 11.06 2.38 -4.30
CA ILE A 24 10.55 3.74 -4.10
C ILE A 24 9.63 3.81 -2.86
N SER A 25 9.58 4.96 -2.22
CA SER A 25 8.67 5.19 -1.09
C SER A 25 7.27 5.56 -1.57
N LEU A 26 6.24 5.03 -0.90
CA LEU A 26 4.84 5.31 -1.19
C LEU A 26 4.29 6.37 -0.23
N LEU A 27 3.74 7.46 -0.79
CA LEU A 27 2.91 8.40 -0.05
C LEU A 27 1.45 7.93 -0.14
N HIS A 28 0.80 7.71 1.00
CA HIS A 28 -0.59 7.25 1.04
C HIS A 28 -1.34 7.80 2.27
N SER A 29 -2.66 7.60 2.29
CA SER A 29 -3.54 7.89 3.45
C SER A 29 -4.47 6.71 3.81
N ASP A 30 -4.23 5.55 3.20
CA ASP A 30 -5.01 4.31 3.34
C ASP A 30 -4.29 3.24 4.17
N ARG A 31 -4.72 3.02 5.41
CA ARG A 31 -4.09 2.12 6.40
C ARG A 31 -3.81 0.69 5.91
N ASP A 32 -4.44 0.23 4.83
CA ASP A 32 -4.10 -1.07 4.24
C ASP A 32 -2.60 -1.14 3.84
N PHE A 33 -1.98 -0.04 3.42
CA PHE A 33 -0.53 0.00 3.08
C PHE A 33 0.40 -0.15 4.29
N ASP A 34 -0.07 0.12 5.51
CA ASP A 34 0.73 -0.07 6.74
C ASP A 34 1.07 -1.56 6.94
N ALA A 35 0.16 -2.46 6.57
CA ALA A 35 0.41 -3.90 6.63
C ALA A 35 1.50 -4.33 5.65
N PHE A 36 1.54 -3.75 4.45
CA PHE A 36 2.60 -4.00 3.47
C PHE A 36 3.95 -3.47 3.96
N ALA A 37 3.97 -2.30 4.61
CA ALA A 37 5.20 -1.76 5.19
C ALA A 37 5.73 -2.67 6.32
N LYS A 38 4.84 -3.10 7.22
CA LYS A 38 5.19 -3.94 8.38
C LYS A 38 5.65 -5.35 8.00
N HIS A 39 5.04 -5.97 7.00
CA HIS A 39 5.24 -7.39 6.69
C HIS A 39 6.01 -7.66 5.39
N LEU A 40 5.97 -6.74 4.43
CA LEU A 40 6.49 -6.96 3.06
C LEU A 40 7.61 -5.98 2.67
N GLY A 41 7.97 -5.04 3.54
CA GLY A 41 9.09 -4.14 3.32
C GLY A 41 8.79 -2.95 2.40
N LEU A 42 7.51 -2.59 2.23
CA LEU A 42 7.14 -1.35 1.57
C LEU A 42 7.68 -0.15 2.35
N LYS A 43 8.33 0.79 1.66
CA LYS A 43 8.81 2.04 2.27
C LYS A 43 7.71 3.09 2.22
N LEU A 44 7.43 3.73 3.35
CA LEU A 44 6.48 4.86 3.40
C LEU A 44 7.22 6.19 3.22
N ALA A 45 6.61 7.13 2.49
CA ALA A 45 7.21 8.42 2.17
C ALA A 45 7.09 9.43 3.32
N LEU A 46 6.03 9.34 4.12
CA LEU A 46 5.88 10.06 5.38
C LEU A 46 5.93 9.04 6.50
N ASN A 47 6.95 9.15 7.33
CA ASN A 47 6.93 8.53 8.65
C ASN A 47 6.43 9.64 9.60
N PRO A 48 5.37 9.45 10.40
CA PRO A 48 5.20 10.28 11.57
C PRO A 48 6.42 10.15 12.50
#